data_AF-A0A127SUU0-F1
#
_entry.id   AF-A0A127SUU0-F1
#
_cell.length_a   1.000
_cell.length_b   1.000
_cell.length_c   1.000
_cell.angle_alpha   90.00
_cell.angle_beta   90.00
_cell.angle_gamma   90.00
#
_symmetry.space_group_name_H-M   'P 1'
#
loop_
_entity.id
_entity.type
_entity.pdbx_description
1 polymer ?
#
loop_
_entity_poly.entity_id
_entity_poly.type
_entity_poly.pdbx_seq_one_letter_code
_entity_poly.pdbx_strand_id
1 'polypeptide(L)'
;MTSFTLKIIALITMFIDHLGYAIFNKFSFFNYIGRVAFPIFAFQISEGFHYTKNVKKYFARLLLFAIFSQIPFMLFLSIFSNNIYKLNVFFTLFLGLFSIYIYDKIINSFYITSNVK
;
A
#
# COMPACT_ATOMS: atom_id res chain seq x y z
N MET A 1 -18.10 -9.58 -2.97
CA MET A 1 -17.52 -8.71 -1.93
C MET A 1 -17.27 -7.34 -2.54
N THR A 2 -17.69 -6.24 -1.92
CA THR A 2 -17.42 -4.91 -2.48
C THR A 2 -15.99 -4.49 -2.13
N SER A 3 -15.35 -3.66 -2.97
CA SER A 3 -14.01 -3.10 -2.72
C SER A 3 -13.93 -2.40 -1.34
N PHE A 4 -15.04 -1.82 -0.90
CA PHE A 4 -15.17 -1.19 0.41
C PHE A 4 -15.03 -2.18 1.57
N THR A 5 -15.66 -3.36 1.49
CA THR A 5 -15.54 -4.39 2.53
C THR A 5 -14.10 -4.87 2.68
N LEU A 6 -13.38 -5.09 1.57
CA LEU A 6 -11.98 -5.50 1.60
C LEU A 6 -11.07 -4.44 2.23
N LYS A 7 -11.36 -3.15 2.00
CA LYS A 7 -10.64 -2.03 2.66
C LYS A 7 -10.79 -2.07 4.16
N ILE A 8 -12.01 -2.28 4.65
CA ILE A 8 -12.29 -2.34 6.08
C ILE A 8 -11.55 -3.53 6.72
N ILE A 9 -11.60 -4.70 6.08
CA ILE A 9 -10.87 -5.89 6.58
C ILE A 9 -9.36 -5.62 6.65
N ALA A 10 -8.78 -5.04 5.60
CA ALA A 10 -7.36 -4.68 5.58
C ALA A 10 -7.00 -3.65 6.66
N LEU A 11 -7.84 -2.65 6.89
CA LEU A 11 -7.65 -1.65 7.94
C LEU A 11 -7.68 -2.29 9.34
N ILE A 12 -8.68 -3.13 9.62
CA ILE A 12 -8.84 -3.79 10.92
C ILE A 12 -7.66 -4.73 11.19
N THR A 13 -7.28 -5.54 10.22
CA THR A 13 -6.14 -6.47 10.36
C THR A 13 -4.81 -5.72 10.57
N MET A 14 -4.55 -4.64 9.82
CA MET A 14 -3.38 -3.79 10.03
C MET A 14 -3.38 -3.11 11.40
N PHE A 15 -4.55 -2.69 11.89
CA PHE A 15 -4.67 -2.10 13.22
C PHE A 15 -4.35 -3.13 14.32
N ILE A 16 -4.83 -4.36 14.19
CA ILE A 16 -4.52 -5.46 15.10
C ILE A 16 -3.01 -5.78 15.11
N ASP A 17 -2.32 -5.71 13.97
CA ASP A 17 -0.85 -5.85 13.89
C ASP A 17 -0.13 -4.86 14.82
N HIS A 18 -0.46 -3.57 14.65
CA HIS A 18 0.18 -2.49 15.38
C HIS A 18 -0.20 -2.49 16.85
N LEU A 19 -1.45 -2.83 17.18
CA LEU A 19 -1.91 -2.96 18.56
C LEU A 19 -1.23 -4.14 19.27
N GLY A 20 -1.03 -5.27 18.58
CA GLY A 20 -0.24 -6.39 19.10
C GLY A 20 1.21 -5.98 19.39
N TYR A 21 1.83 -5.21 18.50
CA TYR A 21 3.17 -4.68 18.73
C TYR A 21 3.20 -3.68 19.90
N ALA A 22 2.19 -2.80 20.00
CA ALA A 22 2.10 -1.80 21.07
C ALA A 22 1.87 -2.41 22.47
N ILE A 23 1.09 -3.49 22.57
CA ILE A 23 0.77 -4.16 23.84
C ILE A 23 1.91 -5.09 24.27
N PHE A 24 2.37 -5.96 23.38
CA PHE A 24 3.32 -7.02 23.74
C PHE A 24 4.77 -6.59 23.61
N ASN A 25 5.05 -5.47 22.93
CA ASN A 25 6.37 -4.92 22.62
C ASN A 25 7.35 -5.93 22.00
N LYS A 26 6.79 -7.00 21.43
CA LYS A 26 7.45 -8.18 20.86
C LYS A 26 6.59 -8.70 19.73
N PHE A 27 7.19 -9.49 18.84
CA PHE A 27 6.45 -10.17 17.78
C PHE A 27 5.48 -11.20 18.38
N SER A 28 4.21 -11.14 18.01
CA SER A 28 3.12 -11.94 18.58
C SER A 28 2.26 -12.58 17.50
N PHE A 29 1.34 -13.47 17.90
CA PHE A 29 0.40 -14.11 16.97
C PHE A 29 -0.46 -13.10 16.18
N PHE A 30 -0.84 -11.98 16.82
CA PHE A 30 -1.59 -10.89 16.19
C PHE A 30 -0.86 -10.31 14.97
N ASN A 31 0.47 -10.35 14.98
CA ASN A 31 1.26 -9.84 13.87
C ASN A 31 1.16 -10.73 12.62
N TYR A 32 0.99 -12.04 12.77
CA TYR A 32 0.79 -12.93 11.63
C TYR A 32 -0.54 -12.65 10.93
N ILE A 33 -1.61 -12.43 11.70
CA ILE A 33 -2.93 -12.10 11.16
C ILE A 33 -2.87 -10.74 10.44
N GLY A 34 -2.19 -9.77 11.06
CA GLY A 34 -2.08 -8.43 10.53
C GLY A 34 -1.33 -8.32 9.20
N ARG A 35 -0.40 -9.23 8.91
CA ARG A 35 0.36 -9.28 7.65
C ARG A 35 -0.51 -9.49 6.42
N VAL A 36 -1.73 -10.04 6.58
CA VAL A 36 -2.70 -10.22 5.49
C VAL A 36 -3.23 -8.87 4.96
N ALA A 37 -3.11 -7.78 5.73
CA ALA A 37 -3.50 -6.46 5.26
C ALA A 37 -2.75 -6.03 3.99
N PHE A 38 -1.43 -6.29 3.94
CA PHE A 38 -0.58 -5.88 2.83
C PHE A 38 -1.01 -6.47 1.46
N PRO A 39 -1.18 -7.80 1.29
CA PRO A 39 -1.64 -8.35 0.02
C PRO A 39 -3.04 -7.85 -0.37
N ILE A 40 -3.93 -7.59 0.60
CA ILE A 40 -5.24 -6.99 0.31
C ILE A 40 -5.08 -5.57 -0.25
N PHE A 41 -4.23 -4.74 0.34
CA PHE A 41 -3.95 -3.41 -0.19
C PHE A 41 -3.28 -3.47 -1.57
N ALA A 42 -2.30 -4.37 -1.77
CA ALA A 42 -1.65 -4.55 -3.06
C ALA A 42 -2.65 -4.93 -4.16
N PHE A 43 -3.57 -5.87 -3.87
CA PHE A 43 -4.66 -6.23 -4.78
C PHE A 43 -5.54 -5.03 -5.14
N GLN A 44 -5.94 -4.22 -4.14
CA GLN A 44 -6.75 -3.04 -4.40
C GLN A 44 -6.06 -1.95 -5.22
N ILE A 45 -4.73 -1.81 -5.08
CA ILE A 45 -3.95 -0.91 -5.93
C ILE A 45 -3.95 -1.40 -7.38
N SER A 46 -3.76 -2.71 -7.58
CA SER A 46 -3.80 -3.33 -8.91
C SER A 46 -5.16 -3.15 -9.59
N GLU A 47 -6.24 -3.53 -8.90
CA GLU A 47 -7.61 -3.33 -9.40
C GLU A 47 -7.91 -1.85 -9.64
N GLY A 48 -7.52 -1.00 -8.69
CA GLY A 48 -7.68 0.45 -8.79
C GLY A 48 -6.97 1.04 -10.00
N PHE A 49 -5.80 0.53 -10.37
CA PHE A 49 -5.08 0.94 -11.57
C PHE A 49 -5.86 0.60 -12.84
N HIS A 50 -6.39 -0.62 -12.94
CA HIS A 50 -7.10 -1.07 -14.14
C HIS A 50 -8.38 -0.27 -14.43
N TYR A 51 -9.11 0.12 -13.37
CA TYR A 51 -10.36 0.89 -13.51
C TYR A 51 -10.18 2.41 -13.52
N THR A 52 -8.99 2.95 -13.21
CA THR A 52 -8.81 4.40 -13.13
C THR A 52 -8.65 5.03 -14.52
N LYS A 53 -9.43 6.08 -14.81
CA LYS A 53 -9.28 6.86 -16.04
C LYS A 53 -8.09 7.83 -15.99
N ASN A 54 -7.62 8.19 -14.79
CA ASN A 54 -6.53 9.15 -14.62
C ASN A 54 -5.52 8.66 -13.58
N VAL A 55 -4.47 8.00 -14.07
CA VAL A 55 -3.41 7.41 -13.26
C VAL A 55 -2.59 8.50 -12.54
N LYS A 56 -2.35 9.66 -13.15
CA LYS A 56 -1.59 10.75 -12.52
C LYS A 56 -2.28 11.27 -11.26
N LYS A 57 -3.59 11.49 -11.31
CA LYS A 57 -4.39 11.83 -10.11
C LYS A 57 -4.36 10.71 -9.07
N TYR A 58 -4.30 9.46 -9.51
CA TYR A 58 -4.19 8.34 -8.57
C TYR A 58 -2.86 8.34 -7.81
N PHE A 59 -1.74 8.51 -8.51
CA PHE A 59 -0.42 8.68 -7.88
C PHE A 59 -0.40 9.84 -6.89
N ALA A 60 -0.91 11.01 -7.30
CA ALA A 60 -0.94 12.20 -6.44
C ALA A 60 -1.71 11.95 -5.14
N ARG A 61 -2.89 11.33 -5.21
CA ARG A 61 -3.67 10.96 -4.00
C ARG A 61 -2.87 10.01 -3.10
N LEU A 62 -2.28 8.96 -3.67
CA LEU A 62 -1.56 7.94 -2.90
C LEU A 62 -0.32 8.51 -2.23
N LEU A 63 0.46 9.33 -2.93
CA LEU A 63 1.64 10.00 -2.40
C LEU A 63 1.27 11.03 -1.33
N LEU A 64 0.19 11.79 -1.54
CA LEU A 64 -0.33 12.71 -0.55
C LEU A 64 -0.72 11.96 0.74
N PHE A 65 -1.43 10.83 0.63
CA PHE A 65 -1.72 9.97 1.77
C PHE A 65 -0.44 9.41 2.42
N ALA A 66 0.58 9.03 1.65
CA ALA A 66 1.85 8.55 2.19
C ALA A 66 2.55 9.62 3.06
N ILE A 67 2.59 10.87 2.60
CA ILE A 67 3.20 11.98 3.34
C ILE A 67 2.38 12.30 4.60
N PHE A 68 1.07 12.46 4.48
CA PHE A 68 0.22 12.79 5.64
C PHE A 68 0.23 11.69 6.69
N SER A 69 0.19 10.42 6.28
CA SER A 69 0.23 9.28 7.20
C SER A 69 1.62 8.98 7.77
N GLN A 70 2.69 9.56 7.21
CA GLN A 70 4.03 9.42 7.77
C GLN A 70 4.13 10.09 9.15
N ILE A 71 3.41 11.20 9.38
CA ILE A 71 3.45 11.92 10.66
C ILE A 71 2.90 11.05 11.81
N PRO A 72 1.67 10.49 11.74
CA PRO A 72 1.18 9.55 12.73
C PRO A 72 2.05 8.30 12.88
N PHE A 73 2.59 7.78 11.78
CA PHE A 73 3.43 6.59 11.80
C PHE A 73 4.75 6.83 12.55
N MET A 74 5.37 7.99 12.34
CA MET A 74 6.58 8.39 13.03
C MET A 74 6.34 8.61 14.52
N LEU A 75 5.20 9.21 14.90
CA LEU A 75 4.78 9.34 16.30
C LEU A 75 4.59 7.98 16.97
N PHE A 76 3.89 7.05 16.30
CA PHE A 76 3.73 5.68 16.80
C PHE A 76 5.09 5.00 17.00
N LEU A 77 5.99 5.09 16.01
CA LEU A 77 7.32 4.53 16.13
C LEU A 77 8.08 5.14 17.29
N SER A 78 8.04 6.46 17.50
CA SER A 78 8.76 7.12 18.60
C SER A 78 8.38 6.62 19.99
N ILE A 79 7.15 6.12 20.16
CA ILE A 79 6.64 5.61 21.44
C ILE A 79 6.94 4.11 21.60
N PHE A 80 6.78 3.32 20.54
CA PHE A 80 6.79 1.85 20.61
C PHE A 80 8.02 1.19 19.96
N SER A 81 8.92 1.96 19.34
CA SER A 81 10.06 1.44 18.56
C SER A 81 11.27 2.39 18.60
N ASN A 82 12.48 1.85 18.65
CA ASN A 82 13.70 2.68 18.62
C ASN A 82 14.05 3.21 17.23
N ASN A 83 13.31 2.83 16.19
CA ASN A 83 13.67 3.12 14.80
C ASN A 83 12.64 4.01 14.11
N ILE A 84 12.84 5.32 14.24
CA ILE A 84 11.91 6.38 13.83
C ILE A 84 11.96 6.64 12.31
N TYR A 85 13.07 6.28 11.65
CA TYR A 85 13.31 6.56 10.23
C TYR A 85 12.67 5.54 9.27
N LYS A 86 11.74 4.71 9.73
CA LYS A 86 11.01 3.78 8.85
C LYS A 86 9.94 4.53 8.05
N LEU A 87 9.86 4.20 6.77
CA LEU A 87 8.80 4.69 5.88
C LEU A 87 7.53 3.85 6.06
N ASN A 88 6.37 4.50 5.93
CA ASN A 88 5.07 3.83 5.94
C ASN A 88 4.89 2.94 4.69
N VAL A 89 4.08 1.88 4.83
CA VAL A 89 3.61 0.98 3.76
C VAL A 89 3.04 1.73 2.55
N PHE A 90 2.45 2.91 2.71
CA PHE A 90 1.96 3.70 1.58
C PHE A 90 3.06 4.05 0.56
N PHE A 91 4.31 4.24 0.98
CA PHE A 91 5.43 4.44 0.05
C PHE A 91 5.71 3.18 -0.76
N THR A 92 5.63 2.00 -0.14
CA THR A 92 5.75 0.71 -0.84
C THR A 92 4.62 0.53 -1.85
N LEU A 93 3.38 0.84 -1.47
CA LEU A 93 2.23 0.77 -2.39
C LEU A 93 2.36 1.77 -3.55
N PHE A 94 2.92 2.96 -3.30
CA PHE A 94 3.22 3.94 -4.34
C PHE A 94 4.23 3.40 -5.35
N LEU A 95 5.33 2.81 -4.89
CA LEU A 95 6.30 2.16 -5.76
C LEU A 95 5.68 0.99 -6.52
N GLY A 96 4.83 0.19 -5.88
CA GLY A 96 4.09 -0.89 -6.56
C GLY A 96 3.21 -0.38 -7.70
N LEU A 97 2.44 0.69 -7.47
CA LEU A 97 1.65 1.35 -8.51
C LEU A 97 2.54 1.90 -9.64
N PHE A 98 3.72 2.43 -9.29
CA PHE A 98 4.70 2.93 -10.25
C PHE A 98 5.26 1.82 -11.14
N SER A 99 5.57 0.66 -10.56
CA SER A 99 5.99 -0.53 -11.30
C SER A 99 4.91 -1.00 -12.27
N ILE A 100 3.64 -1.05 -11.85
CA ILE A 100 2.52 -1.42 -12.71
C ILE A 100 2.39 -0.44 -13.90
N TYR A 101 2.51 0.87 -13.63
CA TYR A 101 2.45 1.89 -14.66
C TYR A 101 3.58 1.78 -15.70
N ILE A 102 4.82 1.52 -15.25
CA ILE A 102 5.95 1.30 -16.15
C ILE A 102 5.72 0.06 -17.02
N TYR A 103 5.28 -1.04 -16.40
CA TYR A 103 5.01 -2.29 -17.10
C TYR A 103 3.96 -2.12 -18.20
N ASP A 104 2.83 -1.47 -17.90
CA ASP A 104 1.77 -1.18 -18.87
C ASP A 104 2.27 -0.29 -20.03
N LYS A 105 3.10 0.72 -19.74
CA LYS A 105 3.69 1.58 -20.78
C LYS A 105 4.65 0.85 -21.69
N ILE A 106 5.52 0.00 -21.14
CA ILE A 106 6.46 -0.81 -21.91
C ILE A 106 5.68 -1.75 -22.84
N ILE A 107 4.69 -2.46 -22.32
CA ILE A 107 3.89 -3.42 -23.08
C ILE A 107 3.10 -2.76 -24.20
N ASN A 108 2.41 -1.65 -23.93
CA ASN A 108 1.70 -0.92 -24.97
C ASN A 108 2.64 -0.44 -26.08
N SER A 109 3.86 0.00 -25.73
CA SER A 109 4.88 0.35 -26.71
C SER A 109 5.29 -0.85 -27.58
N PHE A 110 5.47 -2.03 -26.98
CA PHE A 110 5.79 -3.26 -27.72
C PHE A 110 4.67 -3.70 -28.66
N TYR A 111 3.41 -3.66 -28.22
CA TYR A 111 2.25 -4.02 -29.04
C TYR A 111 2.07 -3.09 -30.25
N ILE A 112 2.25 -1.77 -30.06
CA ILE A 112 2.18 -0.81 -31.17
C ILE A 112 3.29 -1.09 -32.19
N THR A 113 4.51 -1.38 -31.73
CA THR A 113 5.66 -1.61 -32.63
C THR A 113 5.54 -2.92 -33.43
N SER A 114 4.85 -3.92 -32.88
CA SER A 114 4.65 -5.23 -33.52
C SER A 114 3.49 -5.25 -34.52
N ASN A 115 2.45 -4.44 -34.33
CA ASN A 115 1.33 -4.32 -35.29
C ASN A 115 1.61 -3.36 -36.47
N VAL A 116 2.72 -2.64 -36.45
CA VAL A 116 3.12 -1.70 -37.52
C VAL A 116 4.11 -2.35 -38.52
N LYS A 117 4.57 -3.57 -38.24
CA LYS A 117 5.36 -4.40 -39.18
C LYS A 117 4.47 -5.43 -39.84
#